data_AF-A0A133UUC0-F1
#
_entry.id   AF-A0A133UUC0-F1
#
_cell.length_a   1.000
_cell.length_b   1.000
_cell.length_c   1.000
_cell.angle_alpha   90.00
_cell.angle_beta   90.00
_cell.angle_gamma   90.00
#
_symmetry.space_group_name_H-M   'P 1'
#
loop_
_entity.id
_entity.type
_entity.pdbx_description
1 polymer ?
#
loop_
_entity_poly.entity_id
_entity_poly.type
_entity_poly.pdbx_seq_one_letter_code
_entity_poly.pdbx_strand_id
1 'polypeptide(L)'
;DYTISGRKGEEEVRLLLTEKETKDGTEIHPFITNLNIDPDEASENYSWRWRIETNIRELEKFKPFTTSQSMELRRLYLLVSILLYNLWILTRNGKEHPRGHEFKDWLKIELISFKVLKKGRAKPPPLPTLA
;
A
#
# COMPACT_ATOMS: atom_id res chain seq x y z
N ASP A 1 8.09 33.48 11.04
CA ASP A 1 7.95 32.95 9.67
C ASP A 1 9.28 33.06 8.94
N TYR A 2 9.57 32.11 8.06
CA TYR A 2 10.82 31.96 7.35
C TYR A 2 10.52 31.76 5.87
N THR A 3 11.35 32.33 4.99
CA THR A 3 11.25 32.07 3.55
C THR A 3 12.30 31.05 3.16
N ILE A 4 11.86 29.91 2.61
CA ILE A 4 12.76 28.89 2.06
C ILE A 4 12.74 29.00 0.54
N SER A 5 13.91 29.19 -0.07
CA SER A 5 14.08 29.22 -1.51
C SER A 5 14.57 27.87 -2.04
N GLY A 6 13.87 27.36 -3.04
CA GLY A 6 14.20 26.13 -3.72
C GLY A 6 14.34 26.34 -5.23
N ARG A 7 14.75 25.29 -5.95
CA ARG A 7 14.97 25.33 -7.41
C ARG A 7 13.72 25.72 -8.22
N LYS A 8 12.53 25.61 -7.62
CA LYS A 8 11.23 25.82 -8.27
C LYS A 8 10.48 27.06 -7.77
N GLY A 9 11.04 27.81 -6.82
CA GLY A 9 10.38 28.96 -6.21
C GLY A 9 10.69 29.11 -4.73
N GLU A 10 10.06 30.08 -4.11
CA GLU A 10 10.16 30.40 -2.69
C GLU A 10 8.84 30.10 -2.00
N GLU A 11 8.90 29.62 -0.77
CA GLU A 11 7.73 29.37 0.07
C GLU A 11 7.94 29.93 1.46
N GLU A 12 6.88 30.50 2.01
CA GLU A 12 6.85 30.95 3.40
C GLU A 12 6.47 29.76 4.29
N VAL A 13 7.32 29.47 5.26
CA VAL A 13 7.17 28.37 6.20
C VAL A 13 7.28 28.86 7.63
N ARG A 14 6.82 28.04 8.55
CA ARG A 14 6.78 28.33 9.97
C ARG A 14 7.43 27.18 10.71
N LEU A 15 8.22 27.52 11.74
CA LEU A 15 8.79 26.55 12.67
C LEU A 15 7.82 26.42 13.85
N LEU A 16 7.32 25.20 14.05
CA LEU A 16 6.44 24.85 15.16
C LEU A 16 7.20 23.91 16.10
N LEU A 17 7.05 24.11 17.40
CA LEU A 17 7.69 23.29 18.43
C LEU A 17 6.60 22.67 19.30
N THR A 18 6.65 21.36 19.48
CA THR A 18 5.81 20.62 20.42
C THR A 18 6.66 20.07 21.54
N GLU A 19 6.22 20.22 22.78
CA GLU A 19 6.86 19.64 23.96
C GLU A 19 6.14 18.36 24.36
N LYS A 20 6.90 17.33 24.72
CA LYS A 20 6.35 16.05 25.15
C LYS A 20 7.11 15.52 26.35
N GLU A 21 6.39 15.30 27.44
CA GLU A 21 6.94 14.64 28.63
C GLU A 21 7.20 13.16 28.33
N THR A 22 8.46 12.74 28.46
CA THR A 22 8.89 11.35 28.34
C THR A 22 9.55 10.87 29.64
N LYS A 23 9.94 9.59 29.67
CA LYS A 23 10.60 9.01 30.86
C LYS A 23 11.98 9.62 31.12
N ASP A 24 12.59 10.21 30.10
CA ASP A 24 13.93 10.79 30.13
C ASP A 24 13.90 12.33 30.24
N GLY A 25 12.72 12.93 30.43
CA GLY A 25 12.50 14.37 30.57
C GLY A 25 11.58 14.94 29.48
N THR A 26 11.56 16.27 29.35
CA THR A 26 10.79 16.96 28.30
C THR A 26 11.53 16.90 26.96
N GLU A 27 10.94 16.27 25.96
CA GLU A 27 11.44 16.25 24.58
C GLU A 27 10.79 17.36 23.76
N ILE A 28 11.59 18.05 22.94
CA ILE A 28 11.11 19.07 22.01
C ILE A 28 11.12 18.49 20.59
N HIS A 29 9.96 18.49 19.93
CA HIS A 29 9.79 18.02 18.57
C HIS A 29 9.57 19.20 17.60
N PRO A 30 10.53 19.49 16.71
CA PRO A 30 10.38 20.56 15.74
C PRO A 30 9.68 20.11 14.46
N PHE A 31 8.77 20.94 13.95
CA PHE A 31 8.09 20.78 12.67
C PHE A 31 8.25 22.03 11.82
N ILE A 32 8.42 21.86 10.51
CA ILE A 32 8.45 22.96 9.55
C ILE A 32 7.32 22.74 8.55
N THR A 33 6.45 23.74 8.41
CA THR A 33 5.27 23.65 7.54
C THR A 33 4.84 25.01 7.01
N ASN A 34 4.32 25.06 5.79
CA ASN A 34 3.63 26.24 5.23
C ASN A 34 2.14 26.27 5.58
N LEU A 35 1.63 25.23 6.24
CA LEU A 35 0.23 25.18 6.68
C LEU A 35 0.02 26.08 7.88
N ASN A 36 -1.15 26.73 7.93
CA ASN A 36 -1.60 27.52 9.08
C ASN A 36 -2.28 26.65 10.15
N ILE A 37 -1.49 25.82 10.83
CA ILE A 37 -1.92 24.87 11.89
C ILE A 37 -1.12 25.06 13.18
N ASP A 38 -1.65 24.55 14.29
CA ASP A 38 -1.00 24.53 15.60
C ASP A 38 0.06 23.41 15.71
N PRO A 39 1.02 23.50 16.65
CA PRO A 39 2.07 22.48 16.82
C PRO A 39 1.54 21.06 17.07
N ASP A 40 0.49 20.93 17.89
CA ASP A 40 -0.12 19.62 18.18
C ASP A 40 -0.77 19.00 16.95
N GLU A 41 -1.47 19.80 16.15
CA GLU A 41 -2.04 19.35 14.88
C GLU A 41 -0.94 18.96 13.88
N ALA A 42 0.17 19.70 13.84
CA ALA A 42 1.33 19.33 13.03
C ALA A 42 1.91 17.97 13.44
N SER A 43 2.01 17.72 14.75
CA SER A 43 2.46 16.43 15.32
C SER A 43 1.51 15.28 14.95
N GLU A 44 0.20 15.47 15.10
CA GLU A 44 -0.82 14.49 14.71
C GLU A 44 -0.76 14.19 13.21
N ASN A 45 -0.71 15.22 12.36
CA ASN A 45 -0.58 15.08 10.92
C ASN A 45 0.70 14.32 10.53
N TYR A 46 1.81 14.63 11.18
CA TYR A 46 3.08 13.95 10.93
C TYR A 46 3.07 12.48 11.38
N SER A 47 2.29 12.12 12.41
CA SER A 47 2.14 10.72 12.85
C SER A 47 1.62 9.81 11.73
N TRP A 48 0.75 10.34 10.86
CA TRP A 48 0.20 9.60 9.72
C TRP A 48 1.24 9.27 8.65
N ARG A 49 2.41 9.94 8.63
CA ARG A 49 3.54 9.62 7.74
C ARG A 49 3.94 8.14 7.84
N TRP A 50 3.87 7.56 9.05
CA TRP A 50 4.20 6.15 9.29
C TRP A 50 3.29 5.17 8.54
N ARG A 51 2.08 5.59 8.15
CA ARG A 51 1.19 4.76 7.32
C ARG A 51 1.80 4.45 5.96
N ILE A 52 2.59 5.35 5.38
CA ILE A 52 3.25 5.09 4.09
C ILE A 52 4.22 3.92 4.24
N GLU A 53 5.06 3.94 5.27
CA GLU A 53 6.02 2.87 5.54
C GLU A 53 5.31 1.54 5.82
N THR A 54 4.24 1.59 6.61
CA THR A 54 3.43 0.42 6.92
C THR A 54 2.78 -0.15 5.66
N ASN A 55 2.21 0.70 4.82
CA ASN A 55 1.58 0.29 3.56
C ASN A 55 2.59 -0.31 2.59
N ILE A 56 3.80 0.26 2.48
CA ILE A 56 4.89 -0.31 1.66
C ILE A 56 5.26 -1.70 2.17
N ARG A 57 5.45 -1.86 3.49
CA ARG A 57 5.78 -3.16 4.10
C ARG A 57 4.70 -4.21 3.87
N GLU A 58 3.42 -3.84 3.90
CA GLU A 58 2.32 -4.74 3.58
C GLU A 58 2.24 -5.06 2.08
N LEU A 59 2.41 -4.06 1.20
CA LEU A 59 2.44 -4.23 -0.25
C LEU A 59 3.54 -5.21 -0.68
N GLU A 60 4.73 -5.12 -0.09
CA GLU A 60 5.84 -6.02 -0.38
C GLU A 60 5.51 -7.49 -0.14
N LYS A 61 4.59 -7.81 0.77
CA LYS A 61 4.14 -9.19 1.02
C LYS A 61 3.33 -9.78 -0.14
N PHE A 62 2.87 -8.95 -1.08
CA PHE A 62 2.21 -9.35 -2.32
C PHE A 62 3.17 -9.41 -3.52
N LYS A 63 4.44 -9.03 -3.33
CA LYS A 63 5.45 -9.06 -4.38
C LYS A 63 5.93 -10.49 -4.64
N PRO A 64 5.83 -11.00 -5.88
CA PRO A 64 6.40 -12.30 -6.19
C PRO A 64 7.93 -12.19 -6.23
N PHE A 65 8.60 -13.25 -5.77
CA PHE A 65 10.04 -13.40 -5.98
C PHE A 65 10.31 -13.75 -7.44
N THR A 66 11.28 -13.07 -8.05
CA THR A 66 11.71 -13.35 -9.41
C THR A 66 13.21 -13.13 -9.57
N THR A 67 13.85 -13.98 -10.36
CA THR A 67 15.25 -13.82 -10.81
C THR A 67 15.34 -13.22 -12.21
N SER A 68 14.21 -12.91 -12.85
CA SER A 68 14.19 -12.37 -14.22
C SER A 68 14.87 -11.00 -14.28
N GLN A 69 15.68 -10.80 -15.32
CA GLN A 69 16.33 -9.52 -15.62
C GLN A 69 15.45 -8.61 -16.48
N SER A 70 14.36 -9.12 -17.07
CA SER A 70 13.44 -8.32 -17.89
C SER A 70 12.70 -7.28 -17.05
N MET A 71 12.86 -6.00 -17.40
CA MET A 71 12.13 -4.91 -16.75
C MET A 71 10.63 -4.95 -17.00
N GLU A 72 10.19 -5.48 -18.14
CA GLU A 72 8.77 -5.67 -18.45
C GLU A 72 8.13 -6.65 -17.49
N LEU A 73 8.77 -7.79 -17.23
CA LEU A 73 8.28 -8.78 -16.28
C LEU A 73 8.29 -8.24 -14.85
N ARG A 74 9.33 -7.49 -14.44
CA ARG A 74 9.35 -6.86 -13.12
C ARG A 74 8.26 -5.82 -12.94
N ARG A 75 7.95 -5.02 -13.98
CA ARG A 75 6.83 -4.08 -13.96
C ARG A 75 5.50 -4.80 -13.89
N LEU A 76 5.30 -5.86 -14.68
CA LEU A 76 4.09 -6.67 -14.63
C LEU A 76 3.86 -7.24 -13.22
N TYR A 77 4.89 -7.78 -12.59
CA TYR A 77 4.80 -8.27 -11.21
C TYR A 77 4.47 -7.18 -10.21
N LEU A 78 5.07 -6.00 -10.34
CA LEU A 78 4.72 -4.86 -9.50
C LEU A 78 3.23 -4.49 -9.64
N LEU A 79 2.71 -4.42 -10.87
CA LEU A 79 1.31 -4.11 -11.13
C LEU A 79 0.37 -5.16 -10.54
N VAL A 80 0.70 -6.45 -10.68
CA VAL A 80 -0.06 -7.54 -10.06
C VAL A 80 -0.05 -7.44 -8.54
N SER A 81 1.09 -7.09 -7.93
CA SER A 81 1.18 -6.92 -6.47
C SER A 81 0.33 -5.75 -5.97
N ILE A 82 0.33 -4.62 -6.68
CA ILE A 82 -0.52 -3.47 -6.35
C ILE A 82 -2.00 -3.86 -6.48
N LEU A 83 -2.37 -4.58 -7.53
CA LEU A 83 -3.73 -5.07 -7.73
C LEU A 83 -4.19 -5.97 -6.57
N LEU A 84 -3.36 -6.94 -6.17
CA LEU A 84 -3.68 -7.85 -5.07
C LEU A 84 -3.75 -7.12 -3.72
N TYR A 85 -2.84 -6.18 -3.47
CA TYR A 85 -2.89 -5.34 -2.27
C TYR A 85 -4.19 -4.52 -2.22
N ASN A 86 -4.57 -3.87 -3.32
CA ASN A 86 -5.81 -3.10 -3.38
C ASN A 86 -7.05 -3.99 -3.19
N LEU A 87 -7.07 -5.18 -3.79
CA LEU A 87 -8.14 -6.15 -3.57
C LEU A 87 -8.23 -6.55 -2.10
N TRP A 88 -7.09 -6.82 -1.45
CA TRP A 88 -7.04 -7.10 -0.01
C TRP A 88 -7.60 -5.95 0.84
N ILE A 89 -7.21 -4.70 0.56
CA ILE A 89 -7.71 -3.51 1.25
C ILE A 89 -9.24 -3.41 1.13
N LEU A 90 -9.79 -3.65 -0.07
CA LEU A 90 -11.24 -3.65 -0.30
C LEU A 90 -11.92 -4.79 0.47
N THR A 91 -11.34 -6.00 0.46
CA THR A 91 -11.90 -7.17 1.16
C THR A 91 -11.93 -6.97 2.67
N ARG A 92 -10.87 -6.40 3.28
CA ARG A 92 -10.83 -6.17 4.74
C ARG A 92 -11.74 -5.04 5.19
N ASN A 93 -12.07 -4.08 4.31
CA ASN A 93 -12.99 -2.96 4.59
C ASN A 93 -12.75 -2.29 5.96
N GLY A 94 -11.49 -1.94 6.24
CA GLY A 94 -11.08 -1.30 7.51
C GLY A 94 -10.95 -2.23 8.72
N LYS A 95 -11.38 -3.50 8.64
CA LYS A 95 -11.25 -4.48 9.74
C LYS A 95 -9.81 -4.99 9.87
N GLU A 96 -9.43 -5.47 11.05
CA GLU A 96 -8.12 -6.08 11.29
C GLU A 96 -7.85 -7.28 10.37
N HIS A 97 -8.88 -8.12 10.17
CA HIS A 97 -8.85 -9.32 9.37
C HIS A 97 -9.66 -9.17 8.06
N PRO A 98 -9.27 -9.91 6.99
CA PRO A 98 -8.13 -10.81 6.94
C PRO A 98 -6.79 -10.05 6.92
N ARG A 99 -5.76 -10.64 7.52
CA ARG A 99 -4.37 -10.20 7.32
C ARG A 99 -3.91 -10.58 5.91
N GLY A 100 -2.85 -9.94 5.40
CA GLY A 100 -2.42 -10.15 4.02
C GLY A 100 -2.09 -11.61 3.66
N HIS A 101 -1.63 -12.43 4.61
CA HIS A 101 -1.41 -13.87 4.39
C HIS A 101 -2.72 -14.66 4.33
N GLU A 102 -3.65 -14.41 5.25
CA GLU A 102 -4.97 -15.05 5.30
C GLU A 102 -5.75 -14.78 4.00
N PHE A 103 -5.67 -13.56 3.48
CA PHE A 103 -6.25 -13.20 2.19
C PHE A 103 -5.63 -14.00 1.03
N LYS A 104 -4.30 -14.19 1.03
CA LYS A 104 -3.62 -14.99 -0.01
C LYS A 104 -4.02 -16.46 0.06
N ASP A 105 -4.17 -17.01 1.26
CA ASP A 105 -4.60 -18.40 1.45
C ASP A 105 -6.03 -18.60 0.95
N TRP A 106 -6.94 -17.69 1.31
CA TRP A 106 -8.32 -17.69 0.79
C TRP A 106 -8.35 -17.58 -0.74
N LEU A 107 -7.62 -16.61 -1.31
CA LEU A 107 -7.59 -16.40 -2.76
C LEU A 107 -7.04 -17.64 -3.48
N LYS A 108 -6.04 -18.31 -2.92
CA LYS A 108 -5.50 -19.55 -3.48
C LYS A 108 -6.54 -20.66 -3.54
N ILE A 109 -7.33 -20.84 -2.48
CA ILE A 109 -8.42 -21.82 -2.45
C ILE A 109 -9.47 -21.48 -3.53
N GLU A 110 -9.87 -20.22 -3.60
CA GLU A 110 -10.88 -19.75 -4.56
C GLU A 110 -10.44 -20.02 -6.02
N LEU A 111 -9.20 -19.66 -6.35
CA LEU A 111 -8.63 -19.88 -7.68
C LEU A 111 -8.51 -21.37 -8.04
N ILE A 112 -8.18 -22.24 -7.07
CA ILE A 112 -8.15 -23.69 -7.27
C ILE A 112 -9.56 -24.21 -7.57
N SER A 113 -10.55 -23.79 -6.78
CA SER A 113 -11.96 -24.15 -6.98
C SER A 113 -12.45 -23.75 -8.38
N PHE A 114 -12.18 -22.51 -8.81
CA PHE A 114 -12.50 -22.06 -10.16
C PHE A 114 -11.83 -22.91 -11.26
N LYS A 115 -10.56 -23.29 -11.06
CA LYS A 115 -9.85 -24.16 -12.02
C LYS A 115 -10.50 -25.54 -12.13
N VAL A 116 -10.90 -26.14 -11.01
CA VAL A 116 -11.58 -27.45 -10.98
C VAL A 116 -12.95 -27.36 -11.65
N LEU A 117 -13.77 -26.37 -11.29
CA LEU A 117 -15.11 -26.15 -11.85
C LEU A 117 -15.06 -25.89 -13.37
N LYS A 118 -14.07 -25.13 -13.83
CA LYS A 118 -13.89 -24.85 -15.26
C LYS A 118 -13.45 -26.10 -16.05
N LYS A 119 -12.67 -27.01 -15.43
CA LYS A 119 -12.29 -28.29 -16.04
C LYS A 119 -13.48 -29.24 -16.23
N GLY A 120 -14.52 -29.12 -15.41
CA GLY A 120 -15.77 -29.90 -15.54
C GLY A 120 -16.65 -29.49 -16.72
N ARG A 121 -16.45 -28.30 -17.31
CA ARG A 121 -17.11 -27.90 -18.56
C ARG A 121 -16.33 -28.47 -19.74
N ALA A 122 -16.56 -29.75 -20.05
CA ALA A 122 -16.06 -30.35 -21.28
C ALA A 122 -16.49 -29.49 -22.49
N LYS A 123 -15.56 -29.23 -23.41
CA LYS A 123 -15.88 -28.58 -24.69
C LYS A 123 -16.95 -29.44 -25.36
N PRO A 124 -18.09 -28.89 -25.82
CA PRO A 124 -19.09 -29.69 -26.51
C PRO A 124 -18.42 -30.42 -27.69
N PRO A 125 -18.84 -31.65 -28.01
CA PRO A 125 -18.27 -32.38 -29.13
C PRO A 125 -18.35 -31.51 -30.39
N PRO A 126 -17.34 -31.54 -31.28
CA PRO A 126 -17.40 -30.80 -32.53
C PRO A 126 -18.67 -31.20 -33.27
N LEU A 127 -19.36 -30.22 -33.86
CA LEU A 127 -20.54 -30.47 -34.69
C LEU A 127 -20.18 -31.47 -35.78
N PRO A 128 -21.04 -32.47 -36.09
CA PRO A 128 -20.79 -33.39 -37.17
C PRO A 128 -20.56 -32.61 -38.46
N THR A 129 -19.42 -32.83 -39.11
CA THR A 129 -19.20 -32.35 -40.47
C THR A 129 -20.19 -33.07 -41.37
N LEU A 130 -21.18 -32.36 -41.91
CA LEU A 130 -22.02 -32.88 -42.99
C LEU A 130 -21.09 -33.17 -44.17
N ALA A 131 -20.96 -34.47 -44.50
CA ALA A 131 -20.25 -34.96 -45.67
C ALA A 131 -21.06 -34.73 -46.95
#